data_AF-A0A3S9LFG1-F1
#
_entry.id   AF-A0A3S9LFG1-F1
#
_cell.length_a   1.000
_cell.length_b   1.000
_cell.length_c   1.000
_cell.angle_alpha   90.00
_cell.angle_beta   90.00
_cell.angle_gamma   90.00
#
_symmetry.space_group_name_H-M   'P 1'
#
loop_
_entity.id
_entity.type
_entity.pdbx_description
1 polymer ?
#
loop_
_entity_poly.entity_id
_entity_poly.type
_entity_poly.pdbx_seq_one_letter_code
_entity_poly.pdbx_strand_id
1 'polypeptide(L)'
;MTDIIEKAAMALSAGLMLFGIAGMGLIETLAGKPFSPVPVTNEAGDVIASPLFTPQLRTGLVLAGIAVLGLYAAYQIVTPLAEDAQAGHETVAD
;
A
#
# COMPACT_ATOMS: atom_id res chain seq x y z
N MET A 1 -9.53 -7.99 20.07
CA MET A 1 -8.32 -7.29 19.57
C MET A 1 -8.06 -7.60 18.10
N THR A 2 -8.20 -8.85 17.68
CA THR A 2 -8.05 -9.29 16.29
C THR A 2 -8.86 -8.45 15.30
N ASP A 3 -10.12 -8.14 15.60
CA ASP A 3 -10.96 -7.30 14.73
C ASP A 3 -10.39 -5.90 14.47
N ILE A 4 -9.72 -5.31 15.46
CA ILE A 4 -9.14 -3.96 15.33
C ILE A 4 -7.90 -4.03 14.44
N ILE A 5 -7.05 -5.04 14.63
CA ILE A 5 -5.84 -5.25 13.83
C ILE A 5 -6.22 -5.59 12.39
N GLU A 6 -7.21 -6.46 12.19
CA GLU A 6 -7.75 -6.80 10.88
C GLU A 6 -8.28 -5.57 10.16
N LYS A 7 -9.16 -4.81 10.83
CA LYS A 7 -9.74 -3.60 10.26
C LYS A 7 -8.68 -2.55 9.96
N ALA A 8 -7.67 -2.40 10.81
CA ALA A 8 -6.56 -1.50 10.59
C ALA A 8 -5.70 -1.95 9.39
N ALA A 9 -5.35 -3.22 9.29
CA ALA A 9 -4.58 -3.77 8.17
C ALA A 9 -5.32 -3.61 6.84
N MET A 10 -6.62 -3.90 6.82
CA MET A 10 -7.48 -3.74 5.65
C MET A 10 -7.64 -2.26 5.26
N ALA A 11 -7.95 -1.39 6.22
CA ALA A 11 -8.14 0.03 5.94
C ALA A 11 -6.83 0.71 5.50
N LEU A 12 -5.71 0.38 6.15
CA LEU A 12 -4.41 0.94 5.81
C LEU A 12 -3.95 0.46 4.43
N SER A 13 -4.00 -0.85 4.16
CA SER A 13 -3.59 -1.39 2.86
C SER A 13 -4.44 -0.83 1.71
N ALA A 14 -5.77 -0.88 1.84
CA ALA A 14 -6.68 -0.34 0.85
C ALA A 14 -6.50 1.18 0.69
N GLY A 15 -6.35 1.92 1.78
CA GLY A 15 -6.11 3.37 1.76
C GLY A 15 -4.82 3.74 1.04
N LEU A 16 -3.71 3.04 1.33
CA LEU A 16 -2.43 3.25 0.67
C LEU A 16 -2.51 2.96 -0.84
N MET A 17 -3.15 1.86 -1.23
CA MET A 17 -3.34 1.53 -2.66
C MET A 17 -4.24 2.54 -3.37
N LEU A 18 -5.41 2.87 -2.81
CA LEU A 18 -6.34 3.84 -3.39
C LEU A 18 -5.70 5.22 -3.54
N PHE A 19 -4.97 5.66 -2.52
CA PHE A 19 -4.26 6.92 -2.57
C PHE A 19 -3.13 6.91 -3.60
N GLY A 20 -2.39 5.80 -3.68
CA GLY A 20 -1.36 5.52 -4.69
C GLY A 20 -1.87 5.59 -6.13
N ILE A 21 -3.00 4.95 -6.39
CA ILE A 21 -3.58 4.77 -7.72
C ILE A 21 -4.35 6.02 -8.17
N ALA A 22 -5.31 6.46 -7.36
CA ALA A 22 -6.27 7.48 -7.75
C ALA A 22 -6.09 8.78 -6.95
N GLY A 23 -5.81 8.70 -5.65
CA GLY A 23 -5.75 9.88 -4.77
C GLY A 23 -4.72 10.92 -5.22
N MET A 24 -3.50 10.50 -5.50
CA MET A 24 -2.47 11.41 -6.02
C MET A 24 -2.80 11.96 -7.41
N GLY A 25 -3.43 11.18 -8.29
CA GLY A 25 -3.88 11.66 -9.60
C GLY A 25 -4.99 12.71 -9.49
N LEU A 26 -5.91 12.53 -8.54
CA LEU A 26 -6.94 13.50 -8.22
C LEU A 26 -6.34 14.80 -7.68
N ILE A 27 -5.41 14.72 -6.72
CA ILE A 27 -4.72 15.89 -6.18
C ILE A 27 -3.98 16.65 -7.30
N GLU A 28 -3.29 15.94 -8.17
CA GLU A 28 -2.55 16.56 -9.29
C GLU A 28 -3.48 17.27 -10.28
N THR A 29 -4.66 16.70 -10.54
CA THR A 29 -5.70 17.32 -11.37
C THR A 29 -6.25 18.59 -10.73
N LEU A 30 -6.46 18.58 -9.41
CA LEU A 30 -6.99 19.72 -8.66
C LEU A 30 -5.95 20.82 -8.41
N ALA A 31 -4.68 20.46 -8.26
CA ALA A 31 -3.57 21.42 -8.09
C ALA A 31 -3.34 22.25 -9.37
N GLY A 32 -3.71 21.71 -10.53
CA GLY A 32 -3.68 22.43 -11.81
C GLY A 32 -2.27 22.56 -12.42
N LYS A 33 -2.19 23.29 -13.53
CA LYS A 33 -0.93 23.57 -14.24
C LYS A 33 0.02 24.39 -13.34
N PRO A 34 1.34 24.15 -13.39
CA PRO A 34 2.08 23.50 -14.47
C PRO A 34 2.22 21.98 -14.36
N PHE A 35 1.53 21.33 -13.41
CA PHE A 35 1.63 19.88 -13.24
C PHE A 35 0.75 19.12 -14.25
N SER A 36 1.23 17.97 -14.69
CA SER A 36 0.50 17.06 -15.58
C SER A 36 0.75 15.61 -15.17
N PRO A 37 -0.27 14.72 -15.19
CA PRO A 37 -0.15 13.28 -14.88
C PRO A 37 0.92 12.54 -15.69
N VAL A 38 1.25 13.09 -16.85
CA VAL A 38 2.29 12.63 -17.76
C VAL A 38 3.13 13.82 -18.21
N PRO A 39 4.45 13.64 -18.44
CA PRO A 39 5.28 14.69 -19.02
C PRO A 39 4.68 15.21 -20.34
N VAL A 40 4.58 16.53 -20.47
CA VAL A 40 4.12 17.19 -21.70
C VAL A 40 5.30 17.95 -22.29
N THR A 41 5.52 17.79 -23.59
CA THR A 41 6.61 18.46 -24.33
C THR A 41 6.08 19.51 -25.29
N ASN A 42 6.91 20.50 -25.63
CA ASN A 42 6.67 21.42 -26.75
C ASN A 42 7.13 20.79 -28.09
N GLU A 43 6.98 21.51 -29.21
CA GLU A 43 7.44 21.03 -30.53
C GLU A 43 8.96 20.87 -30.65
N ALA A 44 9.73 21.55 -29.79
CA ALA A 44 11.18 21.40 -29.70
C ALA A 44 11.61 20.17 -28.85
N GLY A 45 10.66 19.52 -28.16
CA GLY A 45 10.92 18.37 -27.29
C GLY A 45 11.23 18.75 -25.83
N ASP A 46 11.18 20.04 -25.45
CA ASP A 46 11.41 20.45 -24.07
C ASP A 46 10.20 20.09 -23.20
N VAL A 47 10.44 19.57 -22.00
CA VAL A 47 9.39 19.26 -21.03
C VAL A 47 8.86 20.56 -20.41
N ILE A 48 7.58 20.85 -20.67
CA ILE A 48 6.89 22.06 -20.19
C ILE A 48 5.95 21.80 -19.00
N ALA A 49 5.62 20.54 -18.74
CA ALA A 49 4.84 20.11 -17.57
C ALA A 49 5.29 18.71 -17.14
N SER A 50 5.36 18.48 -15.83
CA SER A 50 5.73 17.18 -15.24
C SER A 50 4.80 16.82 -14.08
N PRO A 51 4.75 15.53 -13.68
CA PRO A 51 3.97 15.13 -12.52
C PRO A 51 4.44 15.82 -11.23
N LEU A 52 3.49 16.24 -10.39
CA LEU A 52 3.77 16.73 -9.04
C LEU A 52 4.28 15.58 -8.17
N PHE A 53 3.65 14.41 -8.31
CA PHE A 53 4.08 13.18 -7.65
C PHE A 53 4.87 12.30 -8.61
N THR A 54 6.11 11.99 -8.25
CA THR A 54 6.96 11.12 -9.06
C THR A 54 6.36 9.71 -9.19
N PRO A 55 6.62 8.99 -10.30
CA PRO A 55 6.17 7.61 -10.47
C PRO A 55 6.59 6.70 -9.31
N GLN A 56 7.79 6.92 -8.76
CA GLN A 56 8.33 6.14 -7.65
C GLN A 56 7.52 6.32 -6.37
N LEU A 57 7.03 7.54 -6.07
CA LEU A 57 6.15 7.76 -4.92
C LEU A 57 4.79 7.07 -5.11
N ARG A 58 4.23 7.12 -6.32
CA ARG A 58 2.97 6.44 -6.66
C ARG A 58 3.08 4.93 -6.46
N THR A 59 4.08 4.32 -7.11
CA THR A 59 4.31 2.88 -7.01
C THR A 59 4.72 2.49 -5.60
N GLY A 60 5.54 3.30 -4.92
CA GLY A 60 5.96 3.05 -3.54
C GLY A 60 4.79 2.96 -2.57
N LEU A 61 3.79 3.85 -2.69
CA LEU A 61 2.57 3.81 -1.87
C LEU A 61 1.73 2.56 -2.14
N VAL A 62 1.57 2.17 -3.40
CA VAL A 62 0.86 0.93 -3.76
C VAL A 62 1.58 -0.29 -3.20
N LEU A 63 2.91 -0.36 -3.38
CA LEU A 63 3.72 -1.45 -2.85
C LEU A 63 3.70 -1.49 -1.32
N ALA A 64 3.66 -0.33 -0.64
CA ALA A 64 3.50 -0.28 0.81
C ALA A 64 2.14 -0.86 1.25
N GLY A 65 1.06 -0.56 0.52
CA GLY A 65 -0.25 -1.17 0.76
C GLY A 65 -0.23 -2.69 0.58
N ILE A 66 0.44 -3.18 -0.47
CA ILE A 66 0.61 -4.63 -0.72
C ILE A 66 1.44 -5.26 0.39
N ALA A 67 2.52 -4.61 0.83
CA ALA A 67 3.37 -5.10 1.89
C ALA A 67 2.60 -5.23 3.22
N VAL A 68 1.81 -4.23 3.59
CA VAL A 68 0.95 -4.29 4.79
C VAL A 68 -0.02 -5.48 4.71
N LEU A 69 -0.69 -5.65 3.57
CA LEU A 69 -1.63 -6.75 3.37
C LEU A 69 -0.92 -8.11 3.41
N GLY A 70 0.23 -8.22 2.76
CA GLY A 70 1.04 -9.44 2.74
C GLY A 70 1.57 -9.82 4.11
N LEU A 71 2.03 -8.85 4.91
CA LEU A 71 2.45 -9.08 6.29
C LEU A 71 1.29 -9.55 7.17
N TYR A 72 0.10 -8.95 7.03
CA TYR A 72 -1.08 -9.39 7.78
C TYR A 72 -1.53 -10.81 7.37
N ALA A 73 -1.52 -11.11 6.07
CA ALA A 73 -1.83 -12.45 5.58
C ALA A 73 -0.83 -13.49 6.12
N ALA A 74 0.47 -13.17 6.12
CA ALA A 74 1.49 -14.05 6.70
C ALA A 74 1.28 -14.26 8.21
N TYR A 75 0.97 -13.19 8.96
CA TYR A 75 0.63 -13.29 10.38
C TYR A 75 -0.56 -14.24 10.63
N GLN A 76 -1.63 -14.12 9.85
CA GLN A 76 -2.82 -14.97 9.98
C GLN A 76 -2.54 -16.44 9.68
N ILE A 77 -1.60 -16.74 8.78
CA ILE A 77 -1.19 -18.11 8.47
C ILE A 77 -0.30 -18.69 9.58
N VAL A 78 0.63 -17.89 10.12
CA VAL A 78 1.62 -18.38 11.09
C VAL A 78 1.03 -18.55 12.50
N THR A 79 0.09 -17.69 12.90
CA THR A 79 -0.50 -17.71 14.26
C THR A 79 -1.11 -19.06 14.65
N PRO A 80 -2.03 -19.68 13.87
CA PRO A 80 -2.63 -20.97 14.25
C PRO A 80 -1.60 -22.10 14.33
N LEU A 81 -0.59 -22.10 13.45
CA LEU A 81 0.50 -23.09 13.47
C LEU A 81 1.32 -23.03 14.77
N ALA A 82 1.50 -21.83 15.33
CA ALA A 82 2.21 -21.66 16.59
C ALA A 82 1.39 -22.15 17.79
N GLU A 83 0.08 -21.96 17.76
CA GLU A 83 -0.85 -22.43 18.80
C GLU A 83 -0.91 -23.98 18.84
N ASP A 84 -1.00 -24.62 17.67
CA ASP A 84 -0.98 -26.09 17.54
C ASP A 84 0.33 -26.69 18.08
N ALA A 85 1.47 -26.04 17.83
CA ALA A 85 2.78 -26.47 18.31
C ALA A 85 2.96 -26.32 19.84
N GLN A 86 2.24 -25.38 20.47
CA GLN A 86 2.25 -25.21 21.93
C GLN A 86 1.34 -26.24 22.62
N ALA A 87 0.12 -26.46 22.11
CA ALA A 87 -0.80 -27.46 22.64
C ALA A 87 -0.22 -28.89 22.57
N GLY A 88 0.56 -29.19 21.53
CA GLY A 88 1.28 -30.45 21.40
C GLY A 88 2.41 -30.66 22.41
N HIS A 89 3.00 -29.60 22.97
CA HIS A 89 4.04 -29.74 24.02
C HIS A 89 3.45 -29.95 25.41
N GLU A 90 2.30 -29.34 25.71
CA GLU A 90 1.64 -29.49 27.01
C GLU A 90 1.07 -30.89 27.22
N THR A 91 0.60 -31.55 26.15
CA THR A 91 0.06 -32.93 26.21
C THR A 91 1.12 -34.03 26.37
N VAL A 92 2.41 -33.72 26.19
CA VAL A 92 3.52 -34.69 26.31
C VAL A 92 4.22 -34.58 27.68
N ALA A 93 3.87 -33.56 28.47
CA ALA A 93 4.47 -33.27 29.78
C ALA A 93 3.62 -33.75 30.99
N ASP A 94 2.46 -34.35 30.75
CA ASP A 94 1.59 -35.02 31.75
C ASP A 94 1.70 -36.56 31.61
#